data_AF-A0A847R4F6-F1
#
_entry.id   AF-A0A847R4F6-F1
#
_cell.length_a   1.000
_cell.length_b   1.000
_cell.length_c   1.000
_cell.angle_alpha   90.00
_cell.angle_beta   90.00
_cell.angle_gamma   90.00
#
_symmetry.space_group_name_H-M   'P 1'
#
loop_
_entity.id
_entity.type
_entity.pdbx_description
1 polymer ?
#
loop_
_entity_poly.entity_id
_entity_poly.type
_entity_poly.pdbx_seq_one_letter_code
_entity_poly.pdbx_strand_id
1 'polypeptide(L)'
;MGISKKLIIVMAALSLGACSSMSEKNTFMTYDDLQEKVRIHEEQWQAIQPKLDRIDALEAEVATLKGDQPVSSASEAESAETMGMDEGIAAADVAPVVTPVPLLIESDEANLTAAEMTTQPAMTGSAMTESAPESEPVVKAPPQSKFGVQVASYGNRDEAIRGWQVLEKAHPTSFQGLQPLVNQKEVNGRTMYQLKVGPFIDKSFSSDFCKMLKEKGKDCLLTQYNGETFVRR
;
A
#
# COMPACT_ATOMS: atom_id res chain seq x y z
N MET A 1 -2.49 -82.42 4.86
CA MET A 1 -2.60 -81.16 5.63
C MET A 1 -1.22 -80.50 5.70
N GLY A 2 -0.92 -79.52 4.85
CA GLY A 2 0.43 -78.91 4.88
C GLY A 2 0.63 -77.72 3.94
N ILE A 3 -0.20 -77.58 2.92
CA ILE A 3 -0.06 -76.49 1.93
C ILE A 3 -0.87 -75.26 2.35
N SER A 4 -2.07 -75.42 2.93
CA SER A 4 -2.88 -74.28 3.39
C SER A 4 -2.27 -73.46 4.54
N LYS A 5 -1.53 -74.10 5.46
CA LYS A 5 -0.90 -73.36 6.58
C LYS A 5 0.29 -72.52 6.11
N LYS A 6 1.03 -72.95 5.08
CA LYS A 6 2.12 -72.16 4.50
C LYS A 6 1.59 -70.97 3.71
N LEU A 7 0.46 -71.12 3.03
CA LEU A 7 -0.16 -70.02 2.27
C LEU A 7 -0.68 -68.90 3.19
N ILE A 8 -1.23 -69.24 4.35
CA ILE A 8 -1.74 -68.25 5.33
C ILE A 8 -0.60 -67.46 5.98
N ILE A 9 0.54 -68.08 6.25
CA ILE A 9 1.71 -67.41 6.86
C ILE A 9 2.36 -66.44 5.87
N VAL A 10 2.41 -66.78 4.58
CA VAL A 10 2.97 -65.89 3.54
C VAL A 10 2.06 -64.68 3.29
N MET A 11 0.74 -64.84 3.32
CA MET A 11 -0.19 -63.71 3.17
C MET A 11 -0.20 -62.77 4.39
N ALA A 12 0.00 -63.28 5.60
CA ALA A 12 0.10 -62.43 6.81
C ALA A 12 1.40 -61.60 6.84
N ALA A 13 2.51 -62.11 6.30
CA ALA A 13 3.78 -61.39 6.24
C ALA A 13 3.83 -60.29 5.16
N LEU A 14 3.00 -60.40 4.12
CA LEU A 14 2.85 -59.38 3.07
C LEU A 14 1.89 -58.23 3.46
N SER A 15 1.27 -58.30 4.65
CA SER A 15 0.25 -57.33 5.10
C SER A 15 0.79 -56.21 6.00
N LEU A 16 2.10 -56.17 6.30
CA LEU A 16 2.71 -55.15 7.18
C LEU A 16 3.51 -54.08 6.42
N GLY A 17 3.46 -54.06 5.08
CA GLY A 17 4.30 -53.20 4.25
C GLY A 17 3.60 -52.06 3.49
N ALA A 18 2.34 -51.73 3.79
CA ALA A 18 1.59 -50.79 2.97
C ALA A 18 0.71 -49.81 3.79
N CYS A 19 1.35 -49.04 4.68
CA CYS A 19 0.82 -47.77 5.17
C CYS A 19 1.97 -46.75 5.31
N SER A 20 2.59 -46.36 4.20
CA SER A 20 3.25 -45.05 4.11
C SER A 20 3.53 -44.71 2.65
N SER A 21 2.50 -44.32 1.92
CA SER A 21 2.65 -43.48 0.74
C SER A 21 1.31 -42.84 0.40
N MET A 22 0.90 -41.90 1.25
CA MET A 22 0.05 -40.82 0.81
C MET A 22 0.91 -39.56 0.97
N SER A 23 1.57 -39.18 -0.13
CA SER A 23 2.34 -37.94 -0.20
C SER A 23 1.33 -36.79 -0.31
N GLU A 24 0.69 -36.51 0.82
CA GLU A 24 -0.03 -35.27 1.05
C GLU A 24 1.01 -34.18 1.21
N LYS A 25 0.86 -33.10 0.43
CA LYS A 25 1.68 -31.89 0.54
C LYS A 25 1.36 -31.25 1.88
N ASN A 26 2.04 -31.71 2.93
CA ASN A 26 1.90 -31.21 4.28
C ASN A 26 2.50 -29.80 4.35
N THR A 27 1.63 -28.78 4.46
CA THR A 27 1.97 -27.42 4.90
C THR A 27 2.18 -27.38 6.42
N PHE A 28 2.80 -28.42 6.98
CA PHE A 28 3.11 -28.49 8.40
C PHE A 28 4.62 -28.28 8.55
N MET A 29 5.01 -27.08 8.99
CA MET A 29 6.40 -26.81 9.38
C MET A 29 6.76 -27.79 10.50
N THR A 30 7.78 -28.61 10.26
CA THR A 30 8.29 -29.54 11.25
C THR A 30 9.00 -28.76 12.36
N TYR A 31 9.18 -29.39 13.52
CA TYR A 31 9.95 -28.82 14.61
C TYR A 31 11.38 -28.44 14.16
N ASP A 32 11.98 -29.24 13.28
CA ASP A 32 13.31 -28.97 12.73
C ASP A 32 13.32 -27.74 11.81
N ASP A 33 12.27 -27.51 11.00
CA ASP A 33 12.14 -26.31 10.18
C ASP A 33 11.97 -25.04 11.04
N LEU A 34 11.23 -25.16 12.15
CA LEU A 34 11.11 -24.08 13.14
C LEU A 34 12.46 -23.76 13.80
N GLN A 35 13.22 -24.78 14.21
CA GLN A 35 14.55 -24.59 14.82
C GLN A 35 15.52 -23.92 13.83
N GLU A 36 15.51 -24.34 12.58
CA GLU A 36 16.34 -23.75 11.54
C GLU A 36 15.98 -22.28 11.30
N LYS A 37 14.67 -21.96 11.26
CA LYS A 37 14.22 -20.58 11.09
C LYS A 37 14.60 -19.69 12.28
N VAL A 38 14.54 -20.20 13.50
CA VAL A 38 14.98 -19.48 14.70
C VAL A 38 16.49 -19.19 14.62
N ARG A 39 17.30 -20.18 14.24
CA ARG A 39 18.75 -20.02 14.06
C ARG A 39 19.07 -18.93 13.02
N ILE A 40 18.40 -18.97 11.87
CA ILE A 40 18.58 -17.97 10.81
C ILE A 40 18.20 -16.57 11.30
N HIS A 41 17.11 -16.44 12.06
CA HIS A 41 16.68 -15.14 12.60
C HIS A 41 17.69 -14.58 13.61
N GLU A 42 18.26 -15.43 14.47
CA GLU A 42 19.31 -15.05 15.41
C GLU A 42 20.55 -14.56 14.66
N GLU A 43 20.99 -15.27 13.62
CA GLU A 43 22.13 -14.83 12.78
C GLU A 43 21.87 -13.49 12.10
N GLN A 44 20.66 -13.27 11.59
CA GLN A 44 20.26 -11.99 11.03
C GLN A 44 20.30 -10.86 12.06
N TRP A 45 19.88 -11.12 13.31
CA TRP A 45 19.91 -10.14 14.39
C TRP A 45 21.35 -9.81 14.82
N GLN A 46 22.20 -10.83 14.96
CA GLN A 46 23.62 -10.66 15.27
C GLN A 46 24.36 -9.86 14.19
N ALA A 47 24.00 -10.05 12.91
CA ALA A 47 24.56 -9.27 11.81
C ALA A 47 24.17 -7.78 11.84
N ILE A 48 23.11 -7.42 12.58
CA ILE A 48 22.64 -6.04 12.71
C ILE A 48 23.27 -5.34 13.94
N GLN A 49 23.64 -6.06 15.00
CA GLN A 49 24.29 -5.48 16.19
C GLN A 49 25.44 -4.50 15.89
N PRO A 50 26.47 -4.83 15.08
CA PRO A 50 27.58 -3.90 14.85
C PRO A 50 27.16 -2.64 14.08
N LYS A 51 26.01 -2.67 13.37
CA LYS A 51 25.46 -1.48 12.72
C LYS A 51 24.81 -0.53 13.74
N LEU A 52 24.20 -1.07 14.79
CA LEU A 52 23.66 -0.29 15.91
C LEU A 52 24.80 0.36 16.70
N ASP A 53 25.86 -0.39 17.03
CA ASP A 53 27.03 0.16 17.74
C ASP A 53 27.67 1.32 16.96
N ARG A 54 27.69 1.24 15.62
CA ARG A 54 28.16 2.32 14.76
C ARG A 54 27.25 3.55 14.82
N ILE A 55 25.94 3.38 14.95
CA ILE A 55 25.01 4.50 15.11
C ILE A 55 25.28 5.21 16.44
N ASP A 56 25.43 4.46 17.54
CA ASP A 56 25.71 5.02 18.86
C ASP A 56 27.04 5.82 18.87
N ALA A 57 28.07 5.31 18.19
CA ALA A 57 29.33 6.02 18.02
C ALA A 57 29.17 7.33 17.23
N LEU A 58 28.38 7.30 16.14
CA LEU A 58 28.07 8.48 15.34
C LEU A 58 27.21 9.50 16.12
N GLU A 59 26.31 9.04 16.97
CA GLU A 59 25.52 9.93 17.85
C GLU A 59 26.42 10.65 18.86
N ALA A 60 27.44 9.98 19.40
CA ALA A 60 28.44 10.60 20.26
C ALA A 60 29.28 11.65 19.51
N GLU A 61 29.70 11.37 18.28
CA GLU A 61 30.40 12.33 17.41
C GLU A 61 29.53 13.55 17.06
N VAL A 62 28.23 13.35 16.80
CA VAL A 62 27.29 14.45 16.55
C VAL A 62 27.04 15.26 17.83
N ALA A 63 27.03 14.61 19.00
CA ALA A 63 26.88 15.29 20.28
C ALA A 63 28.06 16.23 20.58
N THR A 64 29.30 15.84 20.24
CA THR A 64 30.46 16.73 20.38
C THR A 64 30.42 17.89 19.38
N LEU A 65 30.03 17.64 18.13
CA LEU A 65 29.87 18.69 17.11
C LEU A 65 28.76 19.70 17.45
N LYS A 66 27.71 19.28 18.17
CA LYS A 66 26.65 20.18 18.67
C LYS A 66 27.00 20.86 20.00
N GLY A 67 27.92 20.28 20.77
CA GLY A 67 28.41 20.82 22.05
C GLY A 67 29.33 22.04 21.91
N ASP A 68 29.94 22.23 20.74
CA ASP A 68 30.81 23.37 20.43
C ASP A 68 30.08 24.60 19.86
N GLN A 69 28.76 24.73 20.09
CA GLN A 69 28.07 26.00 19.88
C GLN A 69 28.06 26.81 21.18
N PRO A 70 28.91 27.85 21.33
CA PRO A 70 28.98 28.64 22.55
C PRO A 70 27.75 29.54 22.64
N VAL A 71 26.70 29.08 23.31
CA VAL A 71 25.78 29.99 24.01
C VAL A 71 26.38 30.28 25.39
N SER A 72 27.45 31.08 25.40
CA SER A 72 27.92 31.69 26.65
C SER A 72 26.98 32.83 27.00
N SER A 73 26.02 32.52 27.87
CA SER A 73 25.32 33.52 28.67
C SER A 73 26.13 33.75 29.96
N ALA A 74 26.68 34.95 30.11
CA ALA A 74 26.99 35.52 31.41
C ALA A 74 26.45 36.97 31.43
N SER A 75 25.44 37.18 32.27
CA SER A 75 24.99 38.46 32.84
C SER A 75 26.20 39.18 33.47
N GLU A 76 26.41 40.49 33.44
CA GLU A 76 25.54 41.64 33.75
C GLU A 76 26.02 42.95 33.06
N ALA A 77 25.11 43.92 33.05
CA ALA A 77 25.29 45.39 33.04
C ALA A 77 24.95 46.15 31.74
N GLU A 78 24.00 47.06 31.93
CA GLU A 78 23.39 48.05 31.04
C GLU A 78 24.33 48.78 30.08
N SER A 79 23.87 49.02 28.85
CA SER A 79 23.57 50.38 28.35
C SER A 79 22.87 50.31 27.01
N ALA A 80 21.87 51.16 26.85
CA ALA A 80 21.00 51.28 25.70
C ALA A 80 21.66 51.97 24.49
N GLU A 81 20.92 51.91 23.39
CA GLU A 81 20.87 52.84 22.24
C GLU A 81 21.70 52.50 20.98
N THR A 82 20.93 52.12 19.95
CA THR A 82 20.79 52.90 18.70
C THR A 82 21.74 52.64 17.52
N MET A 83 21.13 52.00 16.50
CA MET A 83 21.18 52.22 15.04
C MET A 83 22.47 51.94 14.24
N GLY A 84 22.34 51.03 13.28
CA GLY A 84 22.21 51.44 11.87
C GLY A 84 23.36 51.11 10.90
N MET A 85 22.99 50.34 9.85
CA MET A 85 23.59 50.24 8.50
C MET A 85 25.01 49.64 8.40
N ASP A 86 25.44 48.94 7.35
CA ASP A 86 24.90 48.56 6.04
C ASP A 86 25.83 47.48 5.45
N GLU A 87 25.40 46.87 4.34
CA GLU A 87 26.21 46.21 3.29
C GLU A 87 26.89 44.87 3.66
N GLY A 88 26.62 43.75 3.01
CA GLY A 88 25.98 43.51 1.72
C GLY A 88 26.83 42.50 0.95
N ILE A 89 26.36 41.27 0.76
CA ILE A 89 26.77 40.45 -0.40
C ILE A 89 25.56 39.68 -0.91
N ALA A 90 25.35 39.87 -2.20
CA ALA A 90 24.18 39.54 -2.98
C ALA A 90 23.95 38.05 -3.24
N ALA A 91 22.70 37.79 -3.59
CA ALA A 91 22.17 36.60 -4.22
C ALA A 91 22.89 36.24 -5.53
N ALA A 92 22.96 34.94 -5.81
CA ALA A 92 23.04 34.41 -7.17
C ALA A 92 21.98 33.31 -7.33
N ASP A 93 20.75 33.77 -7.54
CA ASP A 93 19.69 33.03 -8.22
C ASP A 93 20.11 32.87 -9.68
N VAL A 94 20.28 31.62 -10.15
CA VAL A 94 20.44 31.33 -11.57
C VAL A 94 19.43 30.24 -11.95
N ALA A 95 18.19 30.66 -12.20
CA ALA A 95 17.25 29.93 -13.03
C ALA A 95 17.11 30.69 -14.37
N PRO A 96 17.47 30.10 -15.52
CA PRO A 96 17.13 30.67 -16.81
C PRO A 96 15.69 30.32 -17.20
N VAL A 97 15.00 31.39 -17.59
CA VAL A 97 13.64 31.48 -18.11
C VAL A 97 13.41 30.63 -19.36
N VAL A 98 12.15 30.18 -19.43
CA VAL A 98 11.46 29.35 -20.42
C VAL A 98 11.43 29.96 -21.83
N THR A 99 11.59 29.12 -22.85
CA THR A 99 11.01 29.37 -24.19
C THR A 99 10.11 28.19 -24.58
N PRO A 100 8.78 28.38 -24.70
CA PRO A 100 7.92 27.37 -25.28
C PRO A 100 8.08 27.34 -26.80
N VAL A 101 8.46 26.18 -27.32
CA VAL A 101 8.49 25.87 -28.75
C VAL A 101 7.03 25.73 -29.24
N PRO A 102 6.64 26.37 -30.36
CA PRO A 102 5.32 26.21 -30.94
C PRO A 102 5.04 24.75 -31.32
N LEU A 103 3.84 24.29 -30.95
CA LEU A 103 3.24 23.06 -31.44
C LEU A 103 3.09 23.11 -32.97
N LEU A 104 3.89 22.32 -33.69
CA LEU A 104 3.53 21.83 -35.01
C LEU A 104 2.94 20.44 -34.83
N ILE A 105 1.62 20.39 -34.87
CA ILE A 105 0.85 19.17 -35.05
C ILE A 105 0.80 18.95 -36.56
N GLU A 106 1.68 18.10 -37.10
CA GLU A 106 1.43 17.46 -38.39
C GLU A 106 0.45 16.32 -38.14
N SER A 107 -0.83 16.65 -38.29
CA SER A 107 -1.91 15.70 -38.48
C SER A 107 -1.96 15.36 -39.97
N ASP A 108 -1.32 14.26 -40.35
CA ASP A 108 -1.52 13.64 -41.65
C ASP A 108 -2.75 12.73 -41.63
N GLU A 109 -3.51 12.85 -42.70
CA GLU A 109 -4.80 12.24 -42.92
C GLU A 109 -4.72 10.72 -43.13
N ALA A 110 -5.74 10.00 -42.65
CA ALA A 110 -6.54 9.11 -43.49
C ALA A 110 -7.63 8.42 -42.67
N ASN A 111 -8.85 8.96 -42.67
CA ASN A 111 -10.03 8.12 -42.85
C ASN A 111 -11.22 8.92 -43.39
N LEU A 112 -11.37 8.88 -44.72
CA LEU A 112 -12.59 8.59 -45.47
C LEU A 112 -13.95 9.01 -44.85
N THR A 113 -14.58 10.00 -45.53
CA THR A 113 -15.98 10.01 -46.05
C THR A 113 -17.12 9.68 -45.07
N ALA A 114 -18.25 10.38 -44.96
CA ALA A 114 -18.88 11.44 -45.73
C ALA A 114 -20.07 12.01 -44.91
N ALA A 115 -20.43 13.28 -45.17
CA ALA A 115 -21.76 13.91 -45.22
C ALA A 115 -22.83 13.57 -44.13
N GLU A 116 -23.61 14.50 -43.57
CA GLU A 116 -24.14 15.74 -44.14
C GLU A 116 -24.78 16.62 -43.03
N MET A 117 -24.52 17.93 -43.09
CA MET A 117 -25.44 19.08 -42.94
C MET A 117 -26.75 18.86 -42.13
N THR A 118 -27.14 19.69 -41.14
CA THR A 118 -27.82 20.98 -41.42
C THR A 118 -28.36 21.64 -40.12
N THR A 119 -28.20 22.96 -40.06
CA THR A 119 -28.96 24.02 -39.34
C THR A 119 -28.94 24.17 -37.82
N GLN A 120 -28.25 25.25 -37.42
CA GLN A 120 -28.65 26.21 -36.36
C GLN A 120 -29.77 27.14 -36.90
N PRO A 121 -30.56 27.83 -36.05
CA PRO A 121 -30.11 29.14 -35.57
C PRO A 121 -30.42 29.45 -34.09
N ALA A 122 -29.66 30.43 -33.60
CA ALA A 122 -29.62 31.01 -32.27
C ALA A 122 -30.88 31.82 -31.87
N MET A 123 -31.04 32.11 -30.58
CA MET A 123 -30.85 33.47 -30.00
C MET A 123 -31.19 33.53 -28.50
N THR A 124 -30.31 34.20 -27.74
CA THR A 124 -30.54 35.09 -26.56
C THR A 124 -31.33 34.57 -25.34
N GLY A 125 -30.95 34.74 -24.08
CA GLY A 125 -29.90 35.54 -23.44
C GLY A 125 -30.34 35.81 -21.98
N SER A 126 -29.41 35.74 -21.02
CA SER A 126 -29.41 36.56 -19.80
C SER A 126 -28.17 36.26 -18.98
N ALA A 127 -27.31 37.27 -18.88
CA ALA A 127 -26.27 37.37 -17.89
C ALA A 127 -26.88 37.73 -16.54
N MET A 128 -26.37 37.13 -15.46
CA MET A 128 -26.25 37.75 -14.15
C MET A 128 -24.94 37.26 -13.52
N THR A 129 -24.21 38.25 -13.04
CA THR A 129 -22.88 38.24 -12.45
C THR A 129 -22.92 37.76 -10.99
N GLU A 130 -21.72 37.47 -10.46
CA GLU A 130 -21.34 37.59 -9.03
C GLU A 130 -21.45 36.32 -8.17
N SER A 131 -20.34 35.58 -8.06
CA SER A 131 -19.51 35.54 -6.85
C SER A 131 -18.56 34.35 -6.94
N ALA A 132 -17.28 34.65 -7.16
CA ALA A 132 -16.20 33.70 -7.04
C ALA A 132 -15.83 33.52 -5.55
N PRO A 133 -15.82 32.30 -5.00
CA PRO A 133 -15.02 32.02 -3.83
C PRO A 133 -13.60 31.73 -4.28
N GLU A 134 -12.68 32.56 -3.79
CA GLU A 134 -11.25 32.31 -3.75
C GLU A 134 -10.99 30.90 -3.22
N SER A 135 -10.68 29.98 -4.12
CA SER A 135 -10.34 28.61 -3.76
C SER A 135 -8.84 28.56 -3.53
N GLU A 136 -8.49 28.41 -2.25
CA GLU A 136 -7.16 28.09 -1.74
C GLU A 136 -6.44 27.05 -2.62
N PRO A 137 -5.10 27.08 -2.69
CA PRO A 137 -4.34 26.09 -3.46
C PRO A 137 -4.66 24.69 -2.93
N VAL A 138 -5.43 23.92 -3.72
CA VAL A 138 -5.62 22.49 -3.50
C VAL A 138 -4.23 21.86 -3.55
N VAL A 139 -3.67 21.60 -2.38
CA VAL A 139 -2.51 20.72 -2.21
C VAL A 139 -2.86 19.45 -2.96
N LYS A 140 -2.18 19.21 -4.09
CA LYS A 140 -2.37 18.00 -4.88
C LYS A 140 -2.17 16.84 -3.92
N ALA A 141 -3.26 16.12 -3.66
CA ALA A 141 -3.22 14.91 -2.85
C ALA A 141 -2.09 14.01 -3.39
N PRO A 142 -1.24 13.43 -2.51
CA PRO A 142 -0.22 12.49 -2.92
C PRO A 142 -0.87 11.40 -3.79
N PRO A 143 -0.16 10.88 -4.80
CA PRO A 143 -0.73 9.98 -5.80
C PRO A 143 -1.52 8.88 -5.08
N GLN A 144 -2.83 8.85 -5.30
CA GLN A 144 -3.73 7.87 -4.70
C GLN A 144 -3.08 6.51 -4.87
N SER A 145 -2.63 5.93 -3.76
CA SER A 145 -2.05 4.60 -3.71
C SER A 145 -3.01 3.64 -4.42
N LYS A 146 -2.59 3.16 -5.59
CA LYS A 146 -3.51 2.59 -6.58
C LYS A 146 -3.93 1.17 -6.24
N PHE A 147 -3.29 0.50 -5.30
CA PHE A 147 -3.43 -0.94 -5.15
C PHE A 147 -4.18 -1.30 -3.87
N GLY A 148 -5.20 -2.14 -4.04
CA GLY A 148 -6.03 -2.66 -2.97
C GLY A 148 -6.37 -4.12 -3.24
N VAL A 149 -6.94 -4.77 -2.24
CA VAL A 149 -7.45 -6.13 -2.38
C VAL A 149 -8.92 -6.14 -2.01
N GLN A 150 -9.76 -6.60 -2.93
CA GLN A 150 -11.16 -6.89 -2.65
C GLN A 150 -11.23 -8.23 -1.93
N VAL A 151 -11.78 -8.24 -0.72
CA VAL A 151 -11.85 -9.41 0.15
C VAL A 151 -13.25 -10.02 0.22
N ALA A 152 -14.28 -9.26 -0.19
CA ALA A 152 -15.66 -9.74 -0.26
C ALA A 152 -16.52 -8.84 -1.17
N SER A 153 -17.74 -9.30 -1.50
CA SER A 153 -18.75 -8.53 -2.23
C SER A 153 -20.13 -8.86 -1.66
N TYR A 154 -20.91 -7.84 -1.34
CA TYR A 154 -22.21 -7.98 -0.66
C TYR A 154 -23.35 -7.38 -1.48
N GLY A 155 -24.58 -7.78 -1.17
CA GLY A 155 -25.77 -7.26 -1.84
C GLY A 155 -26.22 -5.88 -1.31
N ASN A 156 -25.78 -5.50 -0.11
CA ASN A 156 -26.05 -4.19 0.47
C ASN A 156 -24.83 -3.63 1.22
N ARG A 157 -24.83 -2.31 1.43
CA ARG A 157 -23.73 -1.57 2.06
C ARG A 157 -23.51 -1.99 3.52
N ASP A 158 -24.58 -2.19 4.28
CA ASP A 158 -24.48 -2.52 5.71
C ASP A 158 -23.92 -3.93 5.95
N GLU A 159 -24.21 -4.88 5.06
CA GLU A 159 -23.57 -6.20 5.07
C GLU A 159 -22.08 -6.12 4.80
N ALA A 160 -21.63 -5.23 3.93
CA ALA A 160 -20.20 -5.01 3.71
C ALA A 160 -19.50 -4.50 4.97
N ILE A 161 -20.14 -3.58 5.69
CA ILE A 161 -19.63 -3.02 6.95
C ILE A 161 -19.60 -4.10 8.04
N ARG A 162 -20.68 -4.87 8.22
CA ARG A 162 -20.71 -5.98 9.17
C ARG A 162 -19.72 -7.08 8.80
N GLY A 163 -19.61 -7.38 7.51
CA GLY A 163 -18.67 -8.35 6.96
C GLY A 163 -17.23 -8.00 7.28
N TRP A 164 -16.87 -6.72 7.21
CA TRP A 164 -15.56 -6.24 7.66
C TRP A 164 -15.30 -6.54 9.14
N GLN A 165 -16.26 -6.25 10.02
CA GLN A 165 -16.11 -6.53 11.46
C GLN A 165 -15.89 -8.03 11.74
N VAL A 166 -16.56 -8.90 10.99
CA VAL A 166 -16.37 -10.36 11.10
C VAL A 166 -14.98 -10.77 10.61
N LEU A 167 -14.53 -10.26 9.46
CA LEU A 167 -13.21 -10.55 8.90
C LEU A 167 -12.07 -10.09 9.80
N GLU A 168 -12.15 -8.86 10.30
CA GLU A 168 -11.15 -8.27 11.20
C GLU A 168 -11.07 -9.06 12.52
N LYS A 169 -12.21 -9.42 13.12
CA LYS A 169 -12.24 -10.23 14.34
C LYS A 169 -11.69 -11.64 14.14
N ALA A 170 -11.95 -12.25 12.99
CA ALA A 170 -11.47 -13.60 12.68
C ALA A 170 -9.96 -13.64 12.35
N HIS A 171 -9.40 -12.55 11.83
CA HIS A 171 -8.01 -12.48 11.37
C HIS A 171 -7.32 -11.16 11.74
N PRO A 172 -7.25 -10.79 13.04
CA PRO A 172 -6.83 -9.44 13.46
C PRO A 172 -5.41 -9.10 13.00
N THR A 173 -4.48 -10.06 13.10
CA THR A 173 -3.09 -9.88 12.65
C THR A 173 -2.97 -9.71 11.13
N SER A 174 -3.89 -10.30 10.36
CA SER A 174 -3.82 -10.21 8.89
C SER A 174 -4.28 -8.84 8.39
N PHE A 175 -5.23 -8.22 9.10
CA PHE A 175 -5.83 -6.94 8.70
C PHE A 175 -5.27 -5.74 9.46
N GLN A 176 -4.28 -5.96 10.33
CA GLN A 176 -3.70 -4.89 11.15
C GLN A 176 -3.12 -3.77 10.28
N GLY A 177 -3.49 -2.53 10.60
CA GLY A 177 -3.02 -1.34 9.88
C GLY A 177 -3.68 -1.13 8.51
N LEU A 178 -4.48 -2.07 8.02
CA LEU A 178 -5.23 -1.91 6.78
C LEU A 178 -6.52 -1.13 7.01
N GLN A 179 -6.85 -0.26 6.07
CA GLN A 179 -8.06 0.52 6.06
C GLN A 179 -9.08 -0.10 5.09
N PRO A 180 -10.34 -0.31 5.53
CA PRO A 180 -11.38 -0.83 4.66
C PRO A 180 -12.11 0.30 3.91
N LEU A 181 -12.48 0.03 2.67
CA LEU A 181 -13.36 0.85 1.84
C LEU A 181 -14.50 0.00 1.30
N VAL A 182 -15.67 0.62 1.09
CA VAL A 182 -16.77 0.02 0.36
C VAL A 182 -16.92 0.71 -0.98
N ASN A 183 -16.79 -0.06 -2.06
CA ASN A 183 -17.01 0.44 -3.42
C ASN A 183 -18.31 -0.15 -3.98
N GLN A 184 -19.24 0.72 -4.37
CA GLN A 184 -20.44 0.31 -5.09
C GLN A 184 -20.10 0.06 -6.56
N LYS A 185 -20.52 -1.08 -7.10
CA LYS A 185 -20.31 -1.44 -8.50
C LYS A 185 -21.46 -2.30 -9.01
N GLU A 186 -21.90 -2.05 -10.24
CA GLU A 186 -22.84 -2.93 -10.93
C GLU A 186 -22.12 -4.15 -11.52
N VAL A 187 -22.62 -5.35 -11.22
CA VAL A 187 -22.09 -6.63 -11.69
C VAL A 187 -23.27 -7.45 -12.19
N ASN A 188 -23.29 -7.77 -13.50
CA ASN A 188 -24.35 -8.55 -14.14
C ASN A 188 -25.76 -7.98 -13.89
N GLY A 189 -25.94 -6.66 -14.02
CA GLY A 189 -27.24 -5.99 -13.83
C GLY A 189 -27.68 -5.86 -12.36
N ARG A 190 -26.80 -6.15 -11.40
CA ARG A 190 -27.09 -6.06 -9.96
C ARG A 190 -26.07 -5.15 -9.28
N THR A 191 -26.55 -4.23 -8.45
CA THR A 191 -25.68 -3.41 -7.60
C THR A 191 -25.05 -4.29 -6.51
N MET A 192 -23.72 -4.28 -6.45
CA MET A 192 -22.92 -4.99 -5.47
C MET A 192 -22.04 -4.01 -4.70
N TYR A 193 -21.74 -4.33 -3.44
CA TYR A 193 -20.90 -3.54 -2.55
C TYR A 193 -19.62 -4.31 -2.27
N GLN A 194 -18.54 -3.92 -2.93
CA GLN A 194 -17.23 -4.55 -2.83
C GLN A 194 -16.50 -4.04 -1.59
N LEU A 195 -16.10 -4.95 -0.71
CA LEU A 195 -15.26 -4.64 0.45
C LEU A 195 -13.80 -4.73 0.03
N LYS A 196 -13.09 -3.61 0.08
CA LYS A 196 -11.69 -3.48 -0.33
C LYS A 196 -10.83 -3.07 0.86
N VAL A 197 -9.59 -3.54 0.89
CA VAL A 197 -8.60 -3.18 1.91
C VAL A 197 -7.31 -2.67 1.28
N GLY A 198 -6.62 -1.82 2.02
CA GLY A 198 -5.37 -1.20 1.60
C GLY A 198 -5.09 0.04 2.46
N PRO A 199 -4.38 1.04 1.93
CA PRO A 199 -3.69 1.03 0.64
C PRO A 199 -2.40 0.21 0.65
N PHE A 200 -2.08 -0.44 -0.47
CA PHE A 200 -0.77 -1.08 -0.68
C PHE A 200 0.12 -0.19 -1.56
N ILE A 201 1.43 -0.19 -1.26
CA ILE A 201 2.45 0.61 -1.95
C ILE A 201 2.59 0.15 -3.41
N ASP A 202 2.63 -1.16 -3.62
CA ASP A 202 2.80 -1.76 -4.94
C ASP A 202 1.80 -2.91 -5.21
N LYS A 203 1.83 -3.38 -6.45
CA LYS A 203 1.01 -4.52 -6.88
C LYS A 203 1.48 -5.84 -6.26
N SER A 204 2.78 -6.00 -6.01
CA SER A 204 3.39 -7.21 -5.42
C SER A 204 2.82 -7.47 -4.03
N PHE A 205 2.83 -6.48 -3.14
CA PHE A 205 2.28 -6.57 -1.79
C PHE A 205 0.79 -6.93 -1.82
N SER A 206 0.02 -6.35 -2.75
CA SER A 206 -1.40 -6.73 -2.93
C SER A 206 -1.56 -8.19 -3.37
N SER A 207 -0.67 -8.67 -4.26
CA SER A 207 -0.65 -10.05 -4.73
C SER A 207 -0.32 -11.02 -3.60
N ASP A 208 0.71 -10.74 -2.83
CA ASP A 208 1.17 -11.59 -1.74
C ASP A 208 0.16 -11.62 -0.60
N PHE A 209 -0.45 -10.47 -0.27
CA PHE A 209 -1.55 -10.39 0.68
C PHE A 209 -2.74 -11.25 0.24
N CYS A 210 -3.14 -11.16 -1.03
CA CYS A 210 -4.21 -11.98 -1.56
C CYS A 210 -3.84 -13.48 -1.56
N LYS A 211 -2.61 -13.84 -1.92
CA LYS A 211 -2.13 -15.23 -1.84
C LYS A 211 -2.21 -15.77 -0.41
N MET A 212 -1.75 -15.01 0.58
CA MET A 212 -1.84 -15.36 1.99
C MET A 212 -3.29 -15.58 2.45
N LEU A 213 -4.23 -14.74 2.00
CA LEU A 213 -5.66 -14.96 2.29
C LEU A 213 -6.19 -16.25 1.68
N LYS A 214 -5.80 -16.58 0.44
CA LYS A 214 -6.20 -17.84 -0.22
C LYS A 214 -5.66 -19.06 0.49
N GLU A 215 -4.42 -19.01 0.98
CA GLU A 215 -3.83 -20.06 1.82
C GLU A 215 -4.61 -20.27 3.13
N LYS A 216 -5.28 -19.23 3.63
CA LYS A 216 -6.20 -19.29 4.78
C LYS A 216 -7.66 -19.61 4.39
N GLY A 217 -7.89 -20.05 3.15
CA GLY A 217 -9.22 -20.40 2.64
C GLY A 217 -10.15 -19.19 2.46
N LYS A 218 -9.61 -18.01 2.18
CA LYS A 218 -10.38 -16.80 1.87
C LYS A 218 -10.13 -16.37 0.43
N ASP A 219 -11.21 -16.10 -0.29
CA ASP A 219 -11.12 -15.53 -1.62
C ASP A 219 -10.74 -14.06 -1.59
N CYS A 220 -10.05 -13.63 -2.64
CA CYS A 220 -9.65 -12.25 -2.82
C CYS A 220 -9.34 -11.95 -4.29
N LEU A 221 -9.43 -10.67 -4.63
CA LEU A 221 -9.13 -10.13 -5.96
C LEU A 221 -8.28 -8.88 -5.84
N LEU A 222 -7.20 -8.81 -6.62
CA LEU A 222 -6.41 -7.58 -6.74
C LEU A 222 -7.26 -6.52 -7.45
N THR A 223 -7.26 -5.31 -6.94
CA THR A 223 -8.10 -4.22 -7.44
C THR A 223 -7.45 -2.86 -7.17
N GLN A 224 -8.14 -1.80 -7.55
CA GLN A 224 -7.76 -0.47 -7.14
C GLN A 224 -8.29 -0.15 -5.73
N TYR A 225 -7.49 0.53 -4.93
CA TYR A 225 -7.91 0.99 -3.60
C TYR A 225 -8.77 2.25 -3.74
N ASN A 226 -10.06 2.07 -4.01
CA ASN A 226 -11.06 3.11 -4.14
C ASN A 226 -12.37 2.73 -3.45
N GLY A 227 -13.23 3.72 -3.21
CA GLY A 227 -14.51 3.56 -2.51
C GLY A 227 -14.68 4.55 -1.38
N GLU A 228 -15.73 4.35 -0.61
CA GLU A 228 -16.07 5.19 0.54
C GLU A 228 -15.52 4.58 1.82
N THR A 229 -14.98 5.44 2.69
CA THR A 229 -14.69 5.07 4.06
C THR A 229 -16.00 4.89 4.84
N PHE A 230 -15.92 4.14 5.94
CA PHE A 230 -17.05 3.98 6.84
C PHE A 230 -16.56 3.94 8.29
N VAL A 231 -17.39 4.44 9.20
CA VAL A 231 -17.05 4.49 10.62
C VAL A 231 -17.34 3.13 11.25
N ARG A 232 -16.38 2.60 12.00
CA ARG A 232 -16.59 1.47 12.92
C ARG A 232 -17.46 1.98 14.08
N ARG A 233 -18.76 1.68 14.05
CA ARG A 233 -19.63 1.79 15.22
C ARG A 233 -19.53 0.54 16.07
#